data_AF-A0A2H0YG07-F1
#
_entry.id   AF-A0A2H0YG07-F1
#
_cell.length_a   1.000
_cell.length_b   1.000
_cell.length_c   1.000
_cell.angle_alpha   90.00
_cell.angle_beta   90.00
_cell.angle_gamma   90.00
#
_symmetry.space_group_name_H-M   'P 1'
#
loop_
_entity.id
_entity.type
_entity.pdbx_description
1 polymer ?
#
loop_
_entity_poly.entity_id
_entity_poly.type
_entity_poly.pdbx_seq_one_letter_code
_entity_poly.pdbx_strand_id
1 'polypeptide(L)'
;MKKQDLQKASEEFKVVRERAPQSPEGWYNAACLESVRGNKDLSLTYLEKALELGGEAYRRHASQDSDLGKVSSDERFLKMVR
;
A
#
# COMPACT_ATOMS: atom_id res chain seq x y z
N MET A 1 13.14 5.34 -9.96
CA MET A 1 13.41 5.57 -8.51
C MET A 1 14.64 4.79 -8.09
N LYS A 2 15.59 5.42 -7.39
CA LYS A 2 16.81 4.76 -6.92
C LYS A 2 16.46 3.98 -5.64
N LYS A 3 17.07 2.79 -5.42
CA LYS A 3 16.84 1.95 -4.21
C LYS A 3 17.00 2.71 -2.88
N GLN A 4 17.77 3.80 -2.89
CA GLN A 4 18.03 4.65 -1.73
C GLN A 4 16.82 5.48 -1.29
N ASP A 5 16.02 5.97 -2.24
CA ASP A 5 14.80 6.74 -1.94
C ASP A 5 13.74 5.84 -1.27
N LEU A 6 13.70 4.58 -1.72
CA LEU A 6 12.79 3.58 -1.18
C LEU A 6 13.10 3.25 0.29
N GLN A 7 14.38 3.19 0.70
CA GLN A 7 14.76 2.86 2.07
C GLN A 7 14.30 3.93 3.07
N LYS A 8 14.56 5.20 2.78
CA LYS A 8 14.08 6.33 3.60
C LYS A 8 12.57 6.34 3.75
N ALA A 9 11.86 6.11 2.64
CA ALA A 9 10.40 6.05 2.66
C ALA A 9 9.88 5.02 3.69
N SER A 10 10.56 3.88 3.92
CA SER A 10 10.07 2.92 4.91
C SER A 10 10.28 3.29 6.37
N GLU A 11 11.35 4.03 6.67
CA GLU A 11 11.56 4.52 8.04
C GLU A 11 10.54 5.63 8.34
N GLU A 12 10.28 6.49 7.36
CA GLU A 12 9.23 7.52 7.44
C GLU A 12 7.84 6.90 7.58
N PHE A 13 7.51 5.84 6.82
CA PHE A 13 6.22 5.15 6.97
C PHE A 13 6.08 4.39 8.28
N LYS A 14 7.17 3.87 8.86
CA LYS A 14 7.14 3.27 10.20
C LYS A 14 6.65 4.29 11.24
N VAL A 15 7.20 5.49 11.19
CA VAL A 15 6.83 6.60 12.08
C VAL A 15 5.40 7.06 11.82
N VAL A 16 4.97 7.16 10.56
CA VAL A 16 3.59 7.54 10.22
C VAL A 16 2.58 6.51 10.69
N ARG A 17 2.84 5.21 10.54
CA ARG A 17 1.95 4.15 11.05
C ARG A 17 1.85 4.12 12.57
N GLU A 18 2.94 4.43 13.27
CA GLU A 18 2.94 4.50 14.74
C GLU A 18 2.25 5.76 15.26
N ARG A 19 2.32 6.88 14.52
CA ARG A 19 1.75 8.16 14.94
C ARG A 19 0.33 8.43 14.43
N ALA A 20 -0.09 7.79 13.34
CA ALA A 20 -1.41 7.95 12.74
C ALA A 20 -1.97 6.60 12.24
N PRO A 21 -2.24 5.63 13.14
CA PRO A 21 -2.70 4.29 12.75
C PRO A 21 -4.07 4.27 12.07
N GLN A 22 -4.81 5.39 12.08
CA GLN A 22 -6.13 5.53 11.46
C GLN A 22 -6.13 6.30 10.14
N SER A 23 -4.97 6.70 9.60
CA SER A 23 -4.93 7.35 8.29
C SER A 23 -4.94 6.30 7.17
N PRO A 24 -6.00 6.22 6.33
CA PRO A 24 -6.01 5.32 5.17
C PRO A 24 -4.86 5.63 4.20
N GLU A 25 -4.51 6.91 4.05
CA GLU A 25 -3.43 7.36 3.17
C GLU A 25 -2.07 6.81 3.60
N GLY A 26 -1.79 6.79 4.92
CA GLY A 26 -0.53 6.27 5.45
C GLY A 26 -0.37 4.76 5.18
N TRP A 27 -1.44 3.99 5.34
CA TRP A 27 -1.45 2.57 5.01
C TRP A 27 -1.34 2.34 3.51
N TYR A 28 -2.03 3.15 2.69
CA TYR A 28 -2.02 3.03 1.25
C TYR A 28 -0.63 3.29 0.66
N ASN A 29 0.02 4.37 1.09
CA ASN A 29 1.36 4.71 0.62
C ASN A 29 2.39 3.67 1.07
N ALA A 30 2.23 3.09 2.28
CA ALA A 30 3.05 1.97 2.73
C ALA A 30 2.82 0.72 1.85
N ALA A 31 1.58 0.45 1.43
CA ALA A 31 1.26 -0.65 0.52
C ALA A 31 1.95 -0.48 -0.84
N CYS A 32 1.89 0.73 -1.41
CA CYS A 32 2.57 1.09 -2.67
C CYS A 32 4.08 0.89 -2.56
N LEU A 33 4.70 1.40 -1.49
CA LEU A 33 6.13 1.24 -1.26
C LEU A 33 6.56 -0.24 -1.21
N GLU A 34 5.83 -1.05 -0.46
CA GLU A 34 6.13 -2.48 -0.32
C GLU A 34 5.89 -3.24 -1.64
N SER A 35 4.88 -2.85 -2.44
CA SER A 35 4.69 -3.37 -3.80
C SER A 35 5.89 -3.02 -4.68
N VAL A 36 6.34 -1.76 -4.71
CA VAL A 36 7.53 -1.34 -5.48
C VAL A 36 8.79 -2.09 -5.04
N ARG A 37 8.90 -2.46 -3.76
CA ARG A 37 10.00 -3.29 -3.24
C ARG A 37 9.89 -4.77 -3.59
N GLY A 38 8.72 -5.24 -4.02
CA GLY A 38 8.44 -6.65 -4.29
C GLY A 38 8.01 -7.44 -3.05
N ASN A 39 7.76 -6.77 -1.93
CA ASN A 39 7.30 -7.38 -0.69
C ASN A 39 5.78 -7.55 -0.75
N LYS A 40 5.32 -8.50 -1.57
CA LYS A 40 3.90 -8.67 -1.91
C LYS A 40 3.00 -8.85 -0.69
N ASP A 41 3.41 -9.67 0.28
CA ASP A 41 2.58 -9.94 1.47
C ASP A 41 2.39 -8.70 2.33
N LEU A 42 3.46 -7.96 2.60
CA LEU A 42 3.41 -6.69 3.35
C LEU A 42 2.57 -5.64 2.62
N SER A 43 2.74 -5.54 1.29
CA SER A 43 1.94 -4.65 0.47
C SER A 43 0.45 -4.92 0.61
N LEU A 44 0.04 -6.19 0.48
CA LEU A 44 -1.36 -6.59 0.58
C LEU A 44 -1.94 -6.38 1.97
N THR A 45 -1.17 -6.68 3.03
CA THR A 45 -1.59 -6.40 4.42
C THR A 45 -1.82 -4.91 4.67
N TYR A 46 -0.98 -4.03 4.11
CA TYR A 46 -1.15 -2.59 4.26
C TYR A 46 -2.28 -2.05 3.38
N LEU A 47 -2.43 -2.61 2.17
CA LEU A 47 -3.52 -2.24 1.28
C LEU A 47 -4.87 -2.56 1.93
N GLU A 48 -5.04 -3.76 2.48
CA GLU A 48 -6.27 -4.16 3.19
C GLU A 48 -6.68 -3.14 4.25
N LYS A 49 -5.75 -2.75 5.13
CA LYS A 49 -5.99 -1.72 6.16
C LYS A 49 -6.37 -0.36 5.57
N ALA A 50 -5.71 0.04 4.49
CA ALA A 50 -6.02 1.29 3.80
C ALA A 50 -7.44 1.28 3.25
N LEU A 51 -7.87 0.15 2.66
CA LEU A 51 -9.20 -0.02 2.08
C LEU A 51 -10.29 -0.14 3.15
N GLU A 52 -10.01 -0.77 4.29
CA GLU A 52 -10.91 -0.81 5.45
C GLU A 52 -11.20 0.59 5.99
N LEU A 53 -10.19 1.46 6.05
CA LEU A 53 -10.30 2.82 6.57
C LEU A 53 -10.82 3.82 5.52
N GLY A 54 -10.42 3.65 4.25
CA GLY A 54 -10.66 4.60 3.16
C GLY A 54 -11.85 4.25 2.26
N GLY A 55 -12.38 3.03 2.38
CA GLY A 55 -13.57 2.56 1.68
C GLY A 55 -13.43 2.52 0.16
N GLU A 56 -14.55 2.78 -0.52
CA GLU A 56 -14.68 2.59 -1.97
C GLU A 56 -13.77 3.50 -2.80
N ALA A 57 -13.53 4.72 -2.34
CA ALA A 57 -12.65 5.66 -3.03
C ALA A 57 -11.22 5.09 -3.16
N TYR A 58 -10.73 4.45 -2.10
CA TYR A 58 -9.42 3.81 -2.10
C TYR A 58 -9.40 2.51 -2.90
N ARG A 59 -10.49 1.73 -2.95
CA ARG A 59 -10.58 0.54 -3.81
C ARG A 59 -10.47 0.90 -5.28
N ARG A 60 -11.22 1.92 -5.71
CA ARG A 60 -11.14 2.44 -7.08
C ARG A 60 -9.75 2.95 -7.40
N HIS A 61 -9.13 3.69 -6.47
CA HIS A 61 -7.77 4.19 -6.64
C HIS A 61 -6.75 3.04 -6.80
N ALA A 62 -6.80 2.06 -5.90
CA ALA A 62 -5.94 0.87 -5.93
C ALA A 62 -5.99 0.13 -7.27
N SER A 63 -7.19 -0.03 -7.84
CA SER A 63 -7.37 -0.76 -9.12
C SER A 63 -6.64 -0.13 -10.31
N GLN A 64 -6.26 1.15 -10.22
CA GLN A 64 -5.65 1.93 -11.30
C GLN A 64 -4.19 2.32 -11.00
N ASP A 65 -3.70 1.97 -9.81
CA ASP A 65 -2.41 2.42 -9.32
C ASP A 65 -1.26 1.54 -9.84
N SER A 66 -0.36 2.14 -10.61
CA SER A 66 0.80 1.44 -11.16
C SER A 66 1.81 1.00 -10.10
N ASP A 67 1.87 1.66 -8.93
CA ASP A 67 2.78 1.28 -7.86
C ASP A 67 2.38 -0.07 -7.24
N LEU A 68 1.09 -0.42 -7.33
CA LEU A 68 0.55 -1.74 -6.95
C LEU A 68 0.70 -2.79 -8.07
N GLY A 69 1.38 -2.45 -9.17
CA GLY A 69 1.55 -3.35 -10.32
C GLY A 69 2.26 -4.68 -10.03
N LYS A 70 3.02 -4.80 -8.93
CA LYS A 70 3.65 -6.09 -8.54
C LYS A 70 2.69 -7.03 -7.80
N VAL A 71 1.59 -6.50 -7.27
CA VAL A 71 0.53 -7.26 -6.58
C VAL A 71 -0.78 -7.31 -7.38
N SER A 72 -0.88 -6.58 -8.49
CA SER A 72 -2.12 -6.46 -9.29
C SER A 72 -2.65 -7.78 -9.85
N SER A 73 -1.79 -8.78 -10.03
CA SER A 73 -2.16 -10.14 -10.47
C SER A 73 -2.42 -11.13 -9.33
N ASP A 74 -2.23 -10.72 -8.07
CA ASP A 74 -2.47 -11.57 -6.89
C ASP A 74 -3.99 -11.70 -6.65
N GLU A 75 -4.49 -12.91 -6.40
CA GLU A 75 -5.91 -13.12 -6.15
C GLU A 75 -6.42 -12.35 -4.93
N ARG A 76 -5.57 -12.13 -3.93
CA ARG A 76 -5.92 -11.32 -2.75
C ARG A 76 -6.18 -9.87 -3.15
N PHE A 77 -5.32 -9.31 -4.00
CA PHE A 77 -5.50 -7.96 -4.55
C PHE A 77 -6.80 -7.87 -5.35
N LEU A 78 -7.04 -8.82 -6.26
CA LEU A 78 -8.23 -8.82 -7.10
C LEU A 78 -9.52 -8.91 -6.28
N LYS A 79 -9.52 -9.60 -5.13
CA LYS A 79 -10.66 -9.65 -4.20
C LYS A 79 -10.86 -8.33 -3.45
N MET A 80 -9.77 -7.61 -3.15
CA MET A 80 -9.80 -6.35 -2.41
C MET A 80 -10.32 -5.17 -3.24
N VAL A 81 -10.03 -5.13 -4.53
CA VAL A 81 -10.36 -3.99 -5.42
C VAL A 81 -11.60 -4.21 -6.28
N ARG A 82 -12.28 -5.35 -6.10
CA ARG A 82 -13.47 -5.72 -6.89
C ARG A 82 -14.73 -4.99 -6.45
#